data_AF-A0A5C2SFE2-F1
#
_entry.id   AF-A0A5C2SFE2-F1
#
_cell.length_a   1.000
_cell.length_b   1.000
_cell.length_c   1.000
_cell.angle_alpha   90.00
_cell.angle_beta   90.00
_cell.angle_gamma   90.00
#
_symmetry.space_group_name_H-M   'P 1'
#
loop_
_entity.id
_entity.type
_entity.pdbx_description
1 polymer ?
#
loop_
_entity_poly.entity_id
_entity_poly.type
_entity_poly.pdbx_seq_one_letter_code
_entity_poly.pdbx_strand_id
1 'polypeptide(L)'
;MDDEAFWSSDPNVLRDTEWDKISSEFTNAGYREGITAGKEGALQEGFDDGFATVGAPIGRELGILRGLCSALLAFLSPADPSQSTSDAALANEVREIAAALVNVRFSDIAPPDLEAIAHAREHLEPSNAMTQDEDAADLTDPAKLNEEIKDKRDMENLEDLMAQVGSSNAPSVAPARPTTEDVTRLKARLMSIAQGLGLPLQWS
;
A
#
# COMPACT_ATOMS: atom_id res chain seq x y z
N MET A 1 -24.96 -2.38 69.59
CA MET A 1 -23.73 -1.58 69.68
C MET A 1 -22.67 -2.38 68.96
N ASP A 2 -21.87 -1.69 68.14
CA ASP A 2 -20.65 -2.14 67.45
C ASP A 2 -20.78 -2.46 65.94
N ASP A 3 -21.57 -1.67 65.20
CA ASP A 3 -21.48 -1.56 63.73
C ASP A 3 -20.62 -0.35 63.28
N GLU A 4 -19.85 0.27 64.18
CA GLU A 4 -19.01 1.45 63.91
C GLU A 4 -17.52 1.13 63.72
N ALA A 5 -17.10 -0.14 63.88
CA ALA A 5 -15.70 -0.54 63.77
C ALA A 5 -15.20 -0.75 62.32
N PHE A 6 -16.10 -0.85 61.34
CA PHE A 6 -15.74 -1.05 59.93
C PHE A 6 -14.98 0.15 59.33
N TRP A 7 -15.15 1.34 59.91
CA TRP A 7 -14.48 2.58 59.50
C TRP A 7 -13.34 3.01 60.42
N SER A 8 -12.87 2.13 61.32
CA SER A 8 -11.52 2.31 61.89
C SER A 8 -10.49 1.95 60.82
N SER A 9 -10.43 2.78 59.77
CA SER A 9 -9.54 2.64 58.64
C SER A 9 -8.10 2.71 59.15
N ASP A 10 -7.53 1.55 59.46
CA ASP A 10 -6.11 1.43 59.69
C ASP A 10 -5.44 1.99 58.43
N PRO A 11 -4.67 3.10 58.53
CA PRO A 11 -4.07 3.74 57.38
C PRO A 11 -3.15 2.79 56.59
N ASN A 12 -2.72 1.69 57.21
CA ASN A 12 -2.00 0.62 56.51
C ASN A 12 -2.90 -0.15 55.52
N VAL A 13 -4.16 -0.45 55.85
CA VAL A 13 -5.06 -1.22 54.97
C VAL A 13 -5.42 -0.40 53.72
N LEU A 14 -5.70 0.89 53.88
CA LEU A 14 -5.93 1.80 52.75
C LEU A 14 -4.69 1.88 51.86
N ARG A 15 -3.51 2.09 52.45
CA ARG A 15 -2.24 2.12 51.72
C ARG A 15 -2.00 0.83 50.95
N ASP A 16 -2.23 -0.32 51.56
CA ASP A 16 -1.99 -1.62 50.94
C ASP A 16 -2.99 -1.87 49.79
N THR A 17 -4.26 -1.47 49.92
CA THR A 17 -5.23 -1.53 48.81
C THR A 17 -4.91 -0.58 47.66
N GLU A 18 -4.43 0.63 47.95
CA GLU A 18 -3.98 1.57 46.92
C GLU A 18 -2.72 1.05 46.22
N TRP A 19 -1.80 0.44 46.98
CA TRP A 19 -0.60 -0.18 46.45
C TRP A 19 -0.91 -1.37 45.53
N ASP A 20 -1.83 -2.24 45.92
CA ASP A 20 -2.27 -3.37 45.11
C ASP A 20 -2.95 -2.91 43.82
N LYS A 21 -3.80 -1.87 43.92
CA LYS A 21 -4.43 -1.27 42.74
C LYS A 21 -3.38 -0.70 41.79
N ILE A 22 -2.47 0.13 42.29
CA ILE A 22 -1.37 0.72 41.51
C ILE A 22 -0.50 -0.37 40.88
N SER A 23 -0.15 -1.41 41.63
CA SER A 23 0.65 -2.53 41.14
C SER A 23 -0.06 -3.31 40.02
N SER A 24 -1.36 -3.55 40.16
CA SER A 24 -2.17 -4.22 39.13
C SER A 24 -2.28 -3.37 37.86
N GLU A 25 -2.46 -2.05 37.99
CA GLU A 25 -2.50 -1.12 36.87
C GLU A 25 -1.16 -1.07 36.13
N PHE A 26 -0.04 -0.96 36.86
CA PHE A 26 1.30 -1.01 36.26
C PHE A 26 1.60 -2.33 35.56
N THR A 27 1.20 -3.46 36.16
CA THR A 27 1.41 -4.79 35.56
C THR A 27 0.58 -4.96 34.29
N ASN A 28 -0.70 -4.56 34.32
CA ASN A 28 -1.58 -4.63 33.16
C ASN A 28 -1.15 -3.64 32.06
N ALA A 29 -0.72 -2.44 32.42
CA ALA A 29 -0.18 -1.46 31.49
C ALA A 29 1.11 -1.96 30.83
N GLY A 30 2.06 -2.48 31.62
CA GLY A 30 3.30 -3.03 31.09
C GLY A 30 3.09 -4.27 30.21
N TYR A 31 2.11 -5.13 30.54
CA TYR A 31 1.73 -6.26 29.69
C TYR A 31 1.12 -5.80 28.36
N ARG A 32 0.21 -4.82 28.40
CA ARG A 32 -0.37 -4.23 27.18
C ARG A 32 0.71 -3.57 26.32
N GLU A 33 1.59 -2.77 26.93
CA GLU A 33 2.71 -2.11 26.25
C GLU A 33 3.66 -3.14 25.62
N GLY A 34 3.99 -4.22 26.34
CA GLY A 34 4.83 -5.30 25.81
C GLY A 34 4.22 -6.02 24.61
N ILE A 35 2.91 -6.29 24.64
CA ILE A 35 2.20 -6.86 23.49
C ILE A 35 2.20 -5.89 22.31
N THR A 36 1.86 -4.63 22.54
CA THR A 36 1.82 -3.62 21.49
C THR A 36 3.20 -3.45 20.85
N ALA A 37 4.25 -3.30 21.66
CA ALA A 37 5.61 -3.16 21.17
C ALA A 37 6.09 -4.40 20.40
N GLY A 38 5.74 -5.61 20.85
CA GLY A 38 6.05 -6.85 20.14
C GLY A 38 5.33 -6.97 18.79
N LYS A 39 4.04 -6.61 18.75
CA LYS A 39 3.24 -6.61 17.51
C LYS A 39 3.74 -5.55 16.52
N GLU A 40 4.01 -4.34 16.99
CA GLU A 40 4.53 -3.24 16.17
C GLU A 40 5.90 -3.59 15.58
N GLY A 41 6.79 -4.18 16.38
CA GLY A 41 8.11 -4.61 15.90
C GLY A 41 8.01 -5.66 14.79
N ALA A 42 7.18 -6.69 14.97
CA ALA A 42 6.98 -7.73 13.96
C ALA A 42 6.31 -7.19 12.68
N LEU A 43 5.34 -6.27 12.82
CA LEU A 43 4.67 -5.62 11.70
C LEU A 43 5.65 -4.76 10.89
N GLN A 44 6.53 -4.02 11.56
CA GLN A 44 7.50 -3.14 10.91
C GLN A 44 8.56 -3.94 10.14
N GLU A 45 9.04 -5.06 10.69
CA GLU A 45 9.97 -5.96 9.99
C GLU A 45 9.36 -6.49 8.69
N GLY A 46 8.09 -6.92 8.72
CA GLY A 46 7.38 -7.37 7.52
C GLY A 46 7.18 -6.26 6.48
N PHE A 47 6.87 -5.04 6.93
CA PHE A 47 6.78 -3.88 6.02
C PHE A 47 8.13 -3.56 5.37
N ASP A 48 9.21 -3.53 6.15
CA ASP A 48 10.55 -3.18 5.68
C ASP A 48 11.03 -4.19 4.62
N ASP A 49 10.78 -5.49 4.83
CA ASP A 49 11.11 -6.53 3.85
C ASP A 49 10.26 -6.39 2.57
N GLY A 50 8.95 -6.21 2.69
CA GLY A 50 8.07 -5.99 1.53
C GLY A 50 8.43 -4.72 0.74
N PHE A 51 8.81 -3.65 1.45
CA PHE A 51 9.30 -2.42 0.83
C PHE A 51 10.62 -2.65 0.10
N ALA A 52 11.59 -3.34 0.70
CA ALA A 52 12.90 -3.58 0.09
C ALA A 52 12.84 -4.53 -1.11
N THR A 53 12.03 -5.60 -1.02
CA THR A 53 11.99 -6.69 -2.01
C THR A 53 11.04 -6.40 -3.18
N VAL A 54 9.91 -5.73 -2.93
CA VAL A 54 8.85 -5.53 -3.92
C VAL A 54 8.60 -4.06 -4.20
N GLY A 55 8.34 -3.27 -3.14
CA GLY A 55 7.91 -1.87 -3.26
C GLY A 55 8.92 -0.98 -3.96
N ALA A 56 10.14 -0.92 -3.42
CA ALA A 56 11.21 -0.05 -3.90
C ALA A 56 11.70 -0.42 -5.31
N PRO A 57 11.92 -1.70 -5.67
CA PRO A 57 12.31 -2.08 -7.03
C PRO A 57 11.28 -1.67 -8.09
N ILE A 58 10.00 -1.97 -7.85
CA ILE A 58 8.91 -1.63 -8.77
C ILE A 58 8.74 -0.11 -8.90
N GLY A 59 8.74 0.60 -7.77
CA GLY A 59 8.63 2.06 -7.74
C GLY A 59 9.78 2.74 -8.48
N ARG A 60 11.02 2.25 -8.27
CA ARG A 60 12.21 2.74 -8.97
C ARG A 60 12.12 2.50 -10.47
N GLU A 61 11.74 1.31 -10.91
CA GLU A 61 11.61 0.99 -12.33
C GLU A 61 10.58 1.88 -13.04
N LEU A 62 9.38 2.03 -12.47
CA LEU A 62 8.36 2.93 -13.03
C LEU A 62 8.81 4.39 -13.02
N GLY A 63 9.48 4.84 -11.95
CA GLY A 63 10.04 6.18 -11.85
C GLY A 63 11.04 6.48 -12.97
N ILE A 64 11.94 5.53 -13.25
CA ILE A 64 12.91 5.64 -14.34
C ILE A 64 12.21 5.69 -15.70
N LEU A 65 11.22 4.81 -15.96
CA LEU A 65 10.47 4.81 -17.22
C LEU A 65 9.76 6.16 -17.47
N ARG A 66 9.09 6.70 -16.44
CA ARG A 66 8.40 7.99 -16.52
C ARG A 66 9.40 9.14 -16.72
N GLY A 67 10.53 9.13 -16.01
CA GLY A 67 11.60 10.10 -16.18
C GLY A 67 12.22 10.06 -17.58
N LEU A 68 12.43 8.87 -18.13
CA LEU A 68 12.93 8.68 -19.48
C LEU A 68 11.95 9.21 -20.55
N CYS A 69 10.65 8.94 -20.40
CA CYS A 69 9.64 9.52 -21.28
C CYS A 69 9.68 11.05 -21.25
N SER A 70 9.76 11.66 -20.06
CA SER A 70 9.88 13.13 -19.92
C SER A 70 11.16 13.67 -20.57
N ALA A 71 12.29 12.99 -20.42
CA ALA A 71 13.55 13.39 -21.05
C ALA A 71 13.48 13.29 -22.59
N LEU A 72 12.90 12.21 -23.13
CA LEU A 72 12.70 12.04 -24.56
C LEU A 72 11.73 13.07 -25.13
N LEU A 73 10.65 13.39 -24.42
CA LEU A 73 9.72 14.46 -24.83
C LEU A 73 10.37 15.83 -24.83
N ALA A 74 11.24 16.11 -23.86
CA ALA A 74 12.00 17.36 -23.82
C ALA A 74 13.00 17.43 -24.99
N PHE A 75 13.64 16.32 -25.34
CA PHE A 75 14.57 16.22 -26.47
C PHE A 75 13.85 16.37 -27.83
N LEU A 76 12.67 15.77 -27.97
CA LEU A 76 11.82 15.84 -29.16
C LEU A 76 10.93 17.10 -29.16
N SER A 77 11.04 17.96 -28.14
CA SER A 77 10.30 19.22 -28.09
C SER A 77 10.89 20.18 -29.12
N PRO A 78 10.06 20.86 -29.94
CA PRO A 78 10.55 21.70 -31.01
C PRO A 78 11.27 22.94 -30.43
N ALA A 79 12.60 22.92 -30.46
CA ALA A 79 13.42 24.12 -30.30
C ALA A 79 13.58 24.89 -31.62
N ASP A 80 13.35 24.22 -32.76
CA ASP A 80 13.55 24.75 -34.11
C ASP A 80 12.34 24.38 -35.00
N PRO A 81 11.68 25.36 -35.66
CA PRO A 81 10.53 25.12 -36.54
C PRO A 81 10.84 24.30 -37.81
N SER A 82 12.10 23.90 -38.03
CA SER A 82 12.54 23.07 -39.15
C SER A 82 12.51 21.55 -38.88
N GLN A 83 12.10 21.12 -37.67
CA GLN A 83 12.07 19.69 -37.34
C GLN A 83 11.08 18.88 -38.19
N SER A 84 11.58 17.73 -38.62
CA SER A 84 10.95 16.76 -39.51
C SER A 84 9.64 16.18 -38.95
N THR A 85 8.68 15.84 -39.83
CA THR A 85 7.41 15.18 -39.46
C THR A 85 7.60 13.87 -38.69
N SER A 86 8.76 13.21 -38.82
CA SER A 86 9.14 12.03 -38.06
C SER A 86 9.28 12.30 -36.56
N ASP A 87 9.82 13.46 -36.17
CA ASP A 87 10.11 13.76 -34.76
C ASP A 87 8.82 14.07 -34.01
N ALA A 88 7.86 14.70 -34.69
CA ALA A 88 6.50 14.90 -34.20
C ALA A 88 5.75 13.57 -33.99
N ALA A 89 5.94 12.59 -34.87
CA ALA A 89 5.35 11.26 -34.73
C ALA A 89 5.95 10.48 -33.55
N LEU A 90 7.28 10.51 -33.39
CA LEU A 90 7.97 9.93 -32.23
C LEU A 90 7.54 10.60 -30.92
N ALA A 91 7.40 11.93 -30.91
CA ALA A 91 6.92 12.66 -29.73
C ALA A 91 5.49 12.25 -29.35
N ASN A 92 4.61 12.02 -30.33
CA ASN A 92 3.26 11.51 -30.08
C ASN A 92 3.30 10.09 -29.48
N GLU A 93 4.14 9.21 -30.01
CA GLU A 93 4.28 7.86 -29.46
C GLU A 93 4.83 7.87 -28.02
N VAL A 94 5.82 8.71 -27.72
CA VAL A 94 6.33 8.83 -26.34
C VAL A 94 5.28 9.42 -25.40
N ARG A 95 4.42 10.35 -25.85
CA ARG A 95 3.28 10.84 -25.04
C ARG A 95 2.26 9.74 -24.77
N GLU A 96 1.98 8.89 -25.73
CA GLU A 96 1.09 7.74 -25.55
C GLU A 96 1.65 6.75 -24.52
N ILE A 97 2.95 6.43 -24.63
CA ILE A 97 3.65 5.58 -23.65
C ILE A 97 3.62 6.24 -22.25
N ALA A 98 3.87 7.54 -22.16
CA ALA A 98 3.82 8.27 -20.90
C ALA A 98 2.41 8.24 -20.28
N ALA A 99 1.36 8.43 -21.07
CA ALA A 99 -0.03 8.33 -20.61
C ALA A 99 -0.36 6.92 -20.11
N ALA A 100 0.07 5.88 -20.83
CA ALA A 100 -0.08 4.50 -20.40
C ALA A 100 0.64 4.22 -19.07
N LEU A 101 1.87 4.70 -18.90
CA LEU A 101 2.65 4.53 -17.67
C LEU A 101 2.06 5.28 -16.48
N VAL A 102 1.36 6.41 -16.67
CA VAL A 102 0.70 7.14 -15.57
C VAL A 102 -0.49 6.34 -15.01
N ASN A 103 -1.18 5.59 -15.87
CA ASN A 103 -2.34 4.79 -15.45
C ASN A 103 -1.96 3.49 -14.75
N VAL A 104 -0.68 3.08 -14.77
CA VAL A 104 -0.19 1.90 -14.05
C VAL A 104 -0.15 2.19 -12.55
N ARG A 105 -1.00 1.49 -11.78
CA ARG A 105 -1.02 1.52 -10.31
C ARG A 105 -0.11 0.43 -9.74
N PHE A 106 0.35 0.63 -8.51
CA PHE A 106 1.17 -0.36 -7.81
C PHE A 106 0.39 -1.67 -7.56
N SER A 107 -0.91 -1.56 -7.23
CA SER A 107 -1.79 -2.71 -6.99
C SER A 107 -1.97 -3.63 -8.20
N ASP A 108 -1.74 -3.14 -9.43
CA ASP A 108 -1.90 -3.92 -10.66
C ASP A 108 -0.62 -4.70 -11.06
N ILE A 109 0.54 -4.25 -10.57
CA ILE A 109 1.85 -4.83 -10.95
C ILE A 109 2.58 -5.50 -9.80
N ALA A 110 2.18 -5.22 -8.55
CA ALA A 110 2.74 -5.88 -7.39
C ALA A 110 2.35 -7.37 -7.39
N PRO A 111 3.30 -8.29 -7.17
CA PRO A 111 2.99 -9.69 -6.95
C PRO A 111 1.98 -9.87 -5.81
N PRO A 112 1.03 -10.82 -5.92
CA PRO A 112 0.13 -11.11 -4.82
C PRO A 112 0.93 -11.65 -3.63
N ASP A 113 0.66 -11.10 -2.46
CA ASP A 113 1.25 -11.54 -1.20
C ASP A 113 0.62 -12.87 -0.76
N LEU A 114 1.34 -13.97 -1.03
CA LEU A 114 0.88 -15.32 -0.74
C LEU A 114 0.82 -15.62 0.76
N GLU A 115 1.68 -14.98 1.56
CA GLU A 115 1.73 -15.15 3.01
C GLU A 115 0.54 -14.45 3.66
N ALA A 116 0.24 -13.22 3.25
CA ALA A 116 -0.96 -12.50 3.70
C ALA A 116 -2.25 -13.25 3.30
N ILE A 117 -2.30 -13.85 2.10
CA ILE A 117 -3.46 -14.65 1.65
C ILE A 117 -3.61 -15.92 2.50
N ALA A 118 -2.51 -16.62 2.79
CA ALA A 118 -2.53 -17.82 3.61
C ALA A 118 -2.97 -17.51 5.05
N HIS A 119 -2.42 -16.47 5.66
CA HIS A 119 -2.77 -16.02 7.01
C HIS A 119 -4.24 -15.57 7.10
N ALA A 120 -4.73 -14.80 6.12
CA ALA A 120 -6.13 -14.39 6.05
C ALA A 120 -7.07 -15.60 5.93
N ARG A 121 -6.66 -16.66 5.21
CA ARG A 121 -7.41 -17.91 5.10
C ARG A 121 -7.47 -18.66 6.43
N GLU A 122 -6.38 -18.70 7.18
CA GLU A 122 -6.30 -19.36 8.49
C GLU A 122 -7.16 -18.66 9.56
N HIS A 123 -7.25 -17.32 9.53
CA HIS A 123 -8.10 -16.54 10.44
C HIS A 123 -9.59 -16.48 10.06
N LEU A 124 -9.94 -16.85 8.81
CA LEU A 124 -11.33 -17.00 8.35
C LEU A 124 -11.95 -18.33 8.78
N GLU A 125 -11.14 -19.32 9.16
CA GLU A 125 -11.65 -20.49 9.86
C GLU A 125 -12.08 -20.04 11.26
N PRO A 126 -13.36 -20.19 11.64
CA PRO A 126 -13.85 -19.65 12.88
C PRO A 126 -13.21 -20.45 14.00
N SER A 127 -12.17 -19.89 14.65
CA SER A 127 -11.89 -20.26 16.02
C SER A 127 -13.15 -19.88 16.79
N ASN A 128 -13.95 -20.89 17.10
CA ASN A 128 -15.15 -20.83 17.93
C ASN A 128 -14.81 -20.48 19.40
N ALA A 129 -13.81 -19.62 19.61
CA ALA A 129 -13.35 -19.11 20.89
C ALA A 129 -13.92 -17.71 21.05
N MET A 130 -15.15 -17.67 21.55
CA MET A 130 -15.78 -16.49 22.11
C MET A 130 -14.94 -16.00 23.30
N THR A 131 -13.96 -15.14 23.06
CA THR A 131 -13.42 -14.25 24.10
C THR A 131 -14.23 -12.97 24.08
N GLN A 132 -15.25 -12.99 24.91
CA GLN A 132 -16.12 -11.89 25.27
C GLN A 132 -15.30 -10.84 26.04
N ASP A 133 -14.61 -9.96 25.31
CA ASP A 133 -14.07 -8.72 25.87
C ASP A 133 -14.20 -7.62 24.80
N GLU A 134 -15.38 -7.00 24.80
CA GLU A 134 -15.91 -6.13 23.75
C GLU A 134 -15.35 -4.69 23.82
N ASP A 135 -14.47 -4.40 24.79
CA ASP A 135 -14.00 -3.04 25.09
C ASP A 135 -12.54 -2.74 24.70
N ALA A 136 -11.79 -3.73 24.19
CA ALA A 136 -10.56 -3.45 23.46
C ALA A 136 -10.93 -3.26 21.99
N ALA A 137 -11.40 -2.06 21.63
CA ALA A 137 -11.42 -1.65 20.24
C ALA A 137 -9.98 -1.70 19.71
N ASP A 138 -9.58 -2.87 19.19
CA ASP A 138 -8.26 -3.13 18.65
C ASP A 138 -8.18 -2.37 17.32
N LEU A 139 -7.54 -1.20 17.34
CA LEU A 139 -7.24 -0.40 16.15
C LEU A 139 -6.25 -1.10 15.19
N THR A 140 -5.74 -2.28 15.57
CA THR A 140 -4.66 -3.01 14.86
C THR A 140 -5.00 -4.47 14.58
N ASP A 141 -6.28 -4.84 14.62
CA ASP A 141 -6.73 -6.19 14.30
C ASP A 141 -6.48 -6.47 12.80
N PRO A 142 -5.65 -7.45 12.40
CA PRO A 142 -5.35 -7.74 10.99
C PRO A 142 -6.62 -8.04 10.15
N ALA A 143 -7.70 -8.49 10.78
CA ALA A 143 -9.00 -8.61 10.14
C ALA A 143 -9.58 -7.26 9.66
N LYS A 144 -9.39 -6.18 10.43
CA LYS A 144 -9.80 -4.81 10.06
C LYS A 144 -8.91 -4.22 8.97
N LEU A 145 -7.61 -4.51 8.98
CA LEU A 145 -6.71 -4.12 7.89
C LEU A 145 -7.11 -4.79 6.57
N ASN A 146 -7.52 -6.07 6.62
CA ASN A 146 -8.04 -6.76 5.44
C ASN A 146 -9.38 -6.18 4.96
N GLU A 147 -10.26 -5.77 5.87
CA GLU A 147 -11.48 -5.02 5.55
C GLU A 147 -11.14 -3.69 4.87
N GLU A 148 -10.17 -2.93 5.39
CA GLU A 148 -9.71 -1.68 4.78
C GLU A 148 -9.06 -1.88 3.39
N ILE A 149 -8.27 -2.95 3.20
CA ILE A 149 -7.70 -3.31 1.90
C ILE A 149 -8.81 -3.67 0.91
N LYS A 150 -9.83 -4.41 1.37
CA LYS A 150 -10.99 -4.76 0.56
C LYS A 150 -11.79 -3.52 0.18
N ASP A 151 -12.03 -2.62 1.13
CA ASP A 151 -12.70 -1.34 0.88
C ASP A 151 -11.92 -0.48 -0.11
N LYS A 152 -10.59 -0.45 -0.01
CA LYS A 152 -9.73 0.22 -1.01
C LYS A 152 -9.90 -0.39 -2.40
N ARG A 153 -9.89 -1.72 -2.52
CA ARG A 153 -10.13 -2.39 -3.81
C ARG A 153 -11.52 -2.10 -4.37
N ASP A 154 -12.53 -2.08 -3.52
CA ASP A 154 -13.91 -1.78 -3.91
C ASP A 154 -14.04 -0.30 -4.36
N MET A 155 -13.35 0.62 -3.69
CA MET A 155 -13.25 2.02 -4.10
C MET A 155 -12.51 2.17 -5.43
N GLU A 156 -11.40 1.46 -5.63
CA GLU A 156 -10.67 1.43 -6.92
C GLU A 156 -11.56 0.92 -8.06
N ASN A 157 -12.36 -0.13 -7.81
CA ASN A 157 -13.33 -0.64 -8.78
C ASN A 157 -14.41 0.39 -9.12
N LEU A 158 -14.87 1.16 -8.13
CA LEU A 158 -15.83 2.23 -8.33
C LEU A 158 -15.24 3.37 -9.18
N GLU A 159 -13.99 3.74 -8.95
CA GLU A 159 -13.27 4.72 -9.77
C GLU A 159 -13.16 4.26 -11.24
N ASP A 160 -12.84 2.99 -11.46
CA ASP A 160 -12.78 2.39 -12.81
C ASP A 160 -14.14 2.50 -13.52
N LEU A 161 -15.23 2.18 -12.81
CA LEU A 161 -16.61 2.32 -13.30
C LEU A 161 -16.97 3.78 -13.60
N MET A 162 -16.56 4.73 -12.75
CA MET A 162 -16.83 6.16 -12.97
C MET A 162 -16.03 6.73 -14.15
N ALA A 163 -14.75 6.34 -14.30
CA ALA A 163 -13.93 6.70 -15.44
C ALA A 163 -14.53 6.21 -16.77
N GLN A 164 -15.16 5.03 -16.75
CA GLN A 164 -15.90 4.49 -17.89
C GLN A 164 -17.14 5.32 -18.25
N VAL A 165 -17.95 5.70 -17.24
CA VAL A 165 -19.17 6.51 -17.45
C VAL A 165 -18.86 7.93 -17.93
N GLY A 166 -17.71 8.49 -17.51
CA GLY A 166 -17.23 9.80 -17.98
C GLY A 166 -16.80 9.82 -19.46
N SER A 167 -16.48 8.67 -20.05
CA SER A 167 -16.03 8.51 -21.45
C SER A 167 -17.18 8.09 -22.37
N SER A 168 -18.24 8.90 -22.41
CA SER A 168 -19.46 8.58 -23.14
C SER A 168 -19.36 8.90 -24.65
N ASN A 169 -18.67 8.06 -25.45
CA ASN A 169 -19.06 7.76 -26.84
C ASN A 169 -18.28 6.59 -27.52
N ALA A 170 -18.16 5.39 -26.94
CA ALA A 170 -17.86 4.16 -27.71
C ALA A 170 -18.08 2.89 -26.84
N PRO A 171 -18.55 1.76 -27.41
CA PRO A 171 -18.50 0.47 -26.74
C PRO A 171 -17.09 -0.11 -26.94
N SER A 172 -16.08 0.44 -26.26
CA SER A 172 -14.78 -0.22 -26.20
C SER A 172 -14.79 -1.22 -25.04
N VAL A 173 -14.38 -2.45 -25.34
CA VAL A 173 -13.97 -3.47 -24.37
C VAL A 173 -13.25 -2.80 -23.20
N ALA A 174 -13.62 -3.15 -21.96
CA ALA A 174 -13.02 -2.58 -20.75
C ALA A 174 -11.49 -2.51 -20.91
N PRO A 175 -10.84 -1.37 -20.67
CA PRO A 175 -9.38 -1.33 -20.67
C PRO A 175 -8.93 -2.34 -19.61
N ALA A 176 -8.35 -3.44 -20.06
CA ALA A 176 -7.82 -4.45 -19.15
C ALA A 176 -6.79 -3.76 -18.24
N ARG A 177 -6.85 -4.06 -16.94
CA ARG A 177 -5.93 -3.49 -15.95
C ARG A 177 -4.49 -3.67 -16.45
N PRO A 178 -3.63 -2.64 -16.36
CA PRO A 178 -2.27 -2.71 -16.87
C PRO A 178 -1.52 -3.84 -16.19
N THR A 179 -1.10 -4.85 -16.94
CA THR A 179 -0.38 -5.98 -16.39
C THR A 179 1.12 -5.70 -16.34
N THR A 180 1.86 -6.52 -15.58
CA THR A 180 3.33 -6.49 -15.57
C THR A 180 3.91 -6.68 -16.98
N GLU A 181 3.29 -7.53 -17.81
CA GLU A 181 3.68 -7.75 -19.20
C GLU A 181 3.53 -6.47 -20.04
N ASP A 182 2.48 -5.68 -19.82
CA ASP A 182 2.29 -4.41 -20.52
C ASP A 182 3.40 -3.42 -20.20
N VAL A 183 3.83 -3.34 -18.94
CA VAL A 183 4.97 -2.50 -18.54
C VAL A 183 6.26 -2.94 -19.23
N THR A 184 6.52 -4.25 -19.31
CA THR A 184 7.70 -4.76 -20.03
C THR A 184 7.66 -4.43 -21.53
N ARG A 185 6.47 -4.48 -22.15
CA ARG A 185 6.27 -4.11 -23.56
C ARG A 185 6.48 -2.60 -23.76
N LEU A 186 5.95 -1.76 -22.89
CA LEU A 186 6.16 -0.30 -22.93
C LEU A 186 7.64 0.05 -22.77
N LYS A 187 8.35 -0.62 -21.87
CA LYS A 187 9.81 -0.49 -21.69
C LYS A 187 10.56 -0.84 -22.97
N ALA A 188 10.25 -1.99 -23.61
CA ALA A 188 10.89 -2.41 -24.85
C ALA A 188 10.66 -1.40 -25.98
N ARG A 189 9.43 -0.88 -26.13
CA ARG A 189 9.11 0.16 -27.11
C ARG A 189 9.91 1.44 -26.86
N LEU A 190 9.96 1.89 -25.62
CA LEU A 190 10.71 3.09 -25.22
C LEU A 190 12.22 2.96 -25.51
N MET A 191 12.79 1.77 -25.24
CA MET A 191 14.20 1.48 -25.56
C MET A 191 14.45 1.49 -27.07
N SER A 192 13.54 0.95 -27.88
CA SER A 192 13.65 1.00 -29.34
C SER A 192 13.66 2.44 -29.87
N ILE A 193 12.81 3.31 -29.32
CA ILE A 193 12.76 4.74 -29.69
C ILE A 193 14.08 5.42 -29.34
N ALA A 194 14.59 5.18 -28.13
CA ALA A 194 15.85 5.79 -27.69
C ALA A 194 17.07 5.31 -28.48
N GLN A 195 17.11 4.02 -28.85
CA GLN A 195 18.13 3.49 -29.77
C GLN A 195 18.04 4.13 -31.16
N GLY A 196 16.82 4.34 -31.67
CA GLY A 196 16.60 5.05 -32.93
C GLY A 196 17.12 6.50 -32.92
N LEU A 197 17.15 7.13 -31.75
CA LEU A 197 17.69 8.47 -31.53
C LEU A 197 19.20 8.48 -31.20
N GLY A 198 19.84 7.30 -31.15
CA GLY A 198 21.27 7.17 -30.84
C GLY A 198 21.65 7.45 -29.38
N LEU A 199 20.68 7.42 -28.46
CA LEU A 199 20.93 7.65 -27.04
C LEU A 199 21.33 6.33 -26.35
N PRO A 200 22.57 6.21 -25.82
CA PRO A 200 22.98 5.02 -25.09
C PRO A 200 22.35 5.03 -23.69
N LEU A 201 21.15 4.44 -23.57
CA LEU A 201 20.51 4.25 -22.27
C LEU A 201 21.16 3.07 -21.55
N GLN A 202 21.89 3.38 -20.47
CA GLN A 202 22.36 2.38 -19.54
C GLN A 202 21.25 2.12 -18.51
N TRP A 203 20.55 1.00 -18.66
CA TRP A 203 19.64 0.49 -17.64
C TRP A 203 20.48 -0.27 -16.59
N SER A 204 20.53 0.21 -15.34
CA SER A 204 21.27 -0.42 -14.23
C SER A 204 20.41 -0.67 -13.01
#